data_AF-D1PGF2-F1
#
_entry.id   AF-D1PGF2-F1
#
_cell.length_a   1.000
_cell.length_b   1.000
_cell.length_c   1.000
_cell.angle_alpha   90.00
_cell.angle_beta   90.00
_cell.angle_gamma   90.00
#
_symmetry.space_group_name_H-M   'P 1'
#
loop_
_entity.id
_entity.type
_entity.pdbx_description
1 polymer ?
#
loop_
_entity_poly.entity_id
_entity_poly.type
_entity_poly.pdbx_seq_one_letter_code
_entity_poly.pdbx_strand_id
1 'polypeptide(L)'
;NRRLIQPSVPTVFDVLAKRLYGKLFADKGYISQKLFDSLFEEGIQLVTGLRVNMKNKLMPFYDKMMLRKRYIIETINDLLKNTAQIVHSRHRSVANFIINIISALGAYCFFDNKPKALTGYVIEDTKQLSLF
;
A
#
# COMPACT_ATOMS: atom_id res chain seq x y z
N ASN A 1 -8.89 6.79 42.98
CA ASN A 1 -9.79 7.01 41.82
C ASN A 1 -9.02 6.96 40.51
N ARG A 2 -8.71 5.73 40.05
CA ARG A 2 -8.14 5.48 38.72
C ARG A 2 -9.26 5.71 37.69
N ARG A 3 -9.14 6.76 36.87
CA ARG A 3 -10.02 6.92 35.70
C ARG A 3 -9.72 5.76 34.76
N LEU A 4 -10.73 4.92 34.55
CA LEU A 4 -10.74 3.91 33.52
C LEU A 4 -10.50 4.62 32.18
N ILE A 5 -9.35 4.34 31.57
CA ILE A 5 -9.06 4.71 30.20
C ILE A 5 -10.10 3.96 29.36
N GLN A 6 -11.09 4.69 28.85
CA GLN A 6 -11.97 4.14 27.82
C GLN A 6 -11.09 3.61 26.68
N PRO A 7 -11.34 2.42 26.13
CA PRO A 7 -10.61 1.98 24.94
C PRO A 7 -10.81 3.05 23.88
N SER A 8 -9.70 3.68 23.45
CA SER A 8 -9.72 4.63 22.35
C SER A 8 -10.41 3.94 21.17
N VAL A 9 -11.47 4.55 20.64
CA VAL A 9 -12.16 4.06 19.44
C VAL A 9 -11.08 3.74 18.41
N PRO A 10 -10.99 2.48 17.93
CA PRO A 10 -9.95 2.12 16.98
C PRO A 10 -10.07 3.04 15.78
N THR A 11 -8.97 3.66 15.41
CA THR A 11 -8.94 4.52 14.24
C THR A 11 -9.28 3.66 13.02
N VAL A 12 -9.78 4.30 11.96
CA VAL A 12 -10.09 3.59 10.70
C VAL A 12 -8.89 2.79 10.21
N PHE A 13 -7.67 3.29 10.45
CA PHE A 13 -6.44 2.58 10.11
C PHE A 13 -6.24 1.31 10.92
N ASP A 14 -6.53 1.29 12.22
CA ASP A 14 -6.36 0.09 13.06
C ASP A 14 -7.27 -1.05 12.59
N VAL A 15 -8.45 -0.72 12.05
CA VAL A 15 -9.36 -1.70 11.46
C VAL A 15 -8.87 -2.18 10.10
N LEU A 16 -8.36 -1.27 9.26
CA LEU A 16 -7.87 -1.58 7.92
C LEU A 16 -6.52 -2.31 7.92
N ALA A 17 -5.65 -2.00 8.88
CA ALA A 17 -4.31 -2.56 9.05
C ALA A 17 -4.35 -3.93 9.75
N LYS A 18 -5.48 -4.29 10.36
CA LYS A 18 -5.66 -5.55 11.07
C LYS A 18 -5.28 -6.74 10.17
N ARG A 19 -4.25 -7.49 10.58
CA ARG A 19 -3.68 -8.67 9.88
C ARG A 19 -2.89 -8.35 8.60
N LEU A 20 -2.63 -7.08 8.29
CA LEU A 20 -1.67 -6.71 7.25
C LEU A 20 -0.26 -6.75 7.83
N TYR A 21 0.71 -7.17 7.02
CA TYR A 21 2.14 -7.19 7.38
C TYR A 21 2.98 -7.03 6.12
N GLY A 22 4.24 -6.62 6.29
CA GLY A 22 5.20 -6.47 5.20
C GLY A 22 5.47 -5.02 4.82
N LYS A 23 6.05 -4.81 3.63
CA LYS A 23 6.46 -3.47 3.15
C LYS A 23 5.35 -2.80 2.36
N LEU A 24 4.94 -1.61 2.80
CA LEU A 24 3.97 -0.77 2.09
C LEU A 24 4.69 0.36 1.36
N PHE A 25 4.71 0.31 0.03
CA PHE A 25 5.30 1.36 -0.81
C PHE A 25 4.26 2.43 -1.13
N ALA A 26 4.55 3.68 -0.77
CA ALA A 26 3.62 4.79 -0.99
C ALA A 26 4.34 6.05 -1.48
N ASP A 27 3.54 6.96 -2.02
CA ASP A 27 4.00 8.32 -2.31
C ASP A 27 4.24 9.13 -1.04
N LYS A 28 4.79 10.33 -1.23
CA LYS A 28 5.05 11.28 -0.15
C LYS A 28 3.74 11.78 0.46
N GLY A 29 3.10 10.96 1.31
CA GLY A 29 1.92 11.32 2.08
C GLY A 29 2.26 11.99 3.41
N TYR A 30 1.38 12.88 3.89
CA TYR A 30 1.47 13.41 5.25
C TYR A 30 0.90 12.39 6.21
N ILE A 31 1.75 11.45 6.65
CA ILE A 31 1.42 10.50 7.72
C ILE A 31 2.03 11.05 9.01
N SER A 32 1.23 11.08 10.08
CA SER A 32 1.73 11.51 11.38
C SER A 32 2.78 10.52 11.88
N GLN A 33 3.78 11.01 12.61
CA GLN A 33 4.83 10.14 13.17
C GLN A 33 4.21 9.03 14.04
N LYS A 34 3.17 9.38 14.81
CA LYS A 34 2.41 8.41 15.63
C LYS A 34 1.80 7.27 14.80
N LEU A 35 1.20 7.58 13.64
CA LEU A 35 0.63 6.55 12.76
C LEU A 35 1.73 5.71 12.11
N PHE A 36 2.86 6.33 11.75
CA PHE A 36 4.02 5.60 11.23
C PHE A 36 4.54 4.58 12.24
N ASP A 37 4.72 5.00 13.49
CA ASP A 37 5.25 4.14 14.55
C ASP A 37 4.26 3.02 14.88
N SER A 38 2.96 3.31 14.94
CA SER A 38 1.90 2.30 15.15
C SER A 38 1.86 1.25 14.05
N LEU A 39 1.93 1.66 12.78
CA LEU A 39 1.97 0.72 11.66
C LEU A 39 3.23 -0.16 11.69
N PHE A 40 4.37 0.42 12.09
CA PHE A 40 5.62 -0.31 12.22
C PHE A 40 5.55 -1.37 13.33
N GLU A 41 4.94 -1.05 14.48
CA GLU A 41 4.69 -1.99 15.58
C GLU A 41 3.76 -3.15 15.15
N GLU A 42 2.80 -2.88 14.26
CA GLU A 42 1.93 -3.90 13.66
C GLU A 42 2.61 -4.74 12.56
N GLY A 43 3.89 -4.47 12.25
CA GLY A 43 4.66 -5.19 11.24
C GLY A 43 4.50 -4.67 9.81
N ILE A 44 3.94 -3.46 9.64
CA ILE A 44 3.79 -2.78 8.36
C ILE A 44 4.91 -1.73 8.23
N GLN A 45 5.92 -2.05 7.44
CA GLN A 45 7.01 -1.13 7.16
C GLN A 45 6.63 -0.20 6.00
N LEU A 46 6.30 1.05 6.33
CA LEU A 46 6.00 2.06 5.32
C LEU A 46 7.30 2.56 4.65
N VAL A 47 7.41 2.34 3.34
CA VAL A 47 8.51 2.80 2.50
C VAL A 47 8.04 3.96 1.63
N THR A 48 8.57 5.15 1.87
CA THR A 48 8.26 6.37 1.10
C THR A 48 9.54 7.09 0.67
N GLY A 49 9.42 7.97 -0.32
CA GLY A 49 10.52 8.85 -0.69
C GLY A 49 10.82 9.88 0.40
N LEU A 50 12.10 10.11 0.71
CA LEU A 50 12.53 11.11 1.70
C LEU A 50 12.02 12.51 1.33
N ARG A 51 11.42 13.20 2.31
CA ARG A 51 11.03 14.61 2.21
C ARG A 51 12.19 15.51 2.66
N VAL A 52 12.20 16.75 2.19
CA VAL A 52 13.26 17.74 2.50
C VAL A 52 13.47 17.97 4.00
N ASN A 53 12.42 17.84 4.81
CA ASN A 53 12.46 18.02 6.27
C ASN A 53 12.60 16.70 7.06
N MET A 54 12.83 15.58 6.38
CA MET A 54 13.07 14.28 7.05
C MET A 54 14.56 14.04 7.21
N LYS A 55 14.94 13.45 8.34
CA LYS A 55 16.30 12.95 8.54
C LYS A 55 16.63 11.94 7.45
N ASN A 56 17.80 12.08 6.84
CA ASN A 56 18.27 11.11 5.85
C ASN A 56 18.44 9.74 6.52
N LYS A 57 17.88 8.71 5.90
CA LYS A 57 17.99 7.32 6.36
C LYS A 57 18.56 6.49 5.24
N LEU A 58 19.47 5.56 5.56
CA LEU A 58 19.94 4.59 4.59
C LEU A 58 18.75 3.71 4.18
N MET A 59 18.52 3.60 2.87
CA MET A 59 17.43 2.81 2.30
C MET A 59 18.03 1.65 1.51
N PRO A 60 17.54 0.41 1.70
CA PRO A 60 17.98 -0.73 0.89
C PRO A 60 17.82 -0.48 -0.61
N PHE A 61 18.72 -1.04 -1.42
CA PHE A 61 18.68 -0.88 -2.87
C PHE A 61 17.35 -1.33 -3.47
N TYR A 62 16.83 -2.46 -2.99
CA TYR A 62 15.53 -3.01 -3.42
C TYR A 62 14.39 -2.01 -3.17
N ASP A 63 14.34 -1.41 -1.99
CA ASP A 63 13.31 -0.46 -1.61
C ASP A 63 13.40 0.81 -2.47
N LYS A 64 14.62 1.28 -2.74
CA LYS A 64 14.86 2.43 -3.64
C LYS A 64 14.44 2.13 -5.09
N MET A 65 14.67 0.90 -5.56
CA MET A 65 14.24 0.45 -6.88
C MET A 65 12.71 0.35 -6.99
N MET A 66 12.06 -0.26 -6.00
CA MET A 66 10.60 -0.33 -5.91
C MET A 66 9.97 1.07 -5.89
N LEU A 67 10.56 2.01 -5.14
CA LEU A 67 10.13 3.41 -5.16
C LEU A 67 10.29 4.07 -6.53
N ARG A 68 11.16 3.62 -7.43
CA ARG A 68 11.25 4.14 -8.80
C ARG A 68 10.22 3.50 -9.73
N LYS A 69 9.76 2.30 -9.41
CA LYS A 69 8.73 1.55 -10.17
C LYS A 69 7.30 1.83 -9.69
N ARG A 70 7.11 2.84 -8.82
CA ARG A 70 5.79 3.26 -8.30
C ARG A 70 4.77 3.66 -9.38
N TYR A 71 5.20 4.00 -10.61
CA TYR A 71 4.29 4.27 -11.75
C TYR A 71 3.33 3.10 -12.04
N ILE A 72 3.64 1.90 -11.55
CA ILE A 72 2.80 0.72 -11.71
C ILE A 72 1.49 0.85 -10.94
N ILE A 73 1.48 1.56 -9.81
CA ILE A 73 0.25 1.86 -9.07
C ILE A 73 -0.68 2.71 -9.94
N GLU A 74 -0.13 3.72 -10.61
CA GLU A 74 -0.86 4.56 -11.57
C GLU A 74 -1.36 3.73 -12.76
N THR A 75 -0.51 2.85 -13.30
CA THR A 75 -0.88 1.96 -14.41
C THR A 75 -2.03 1.02 -14.04
N ILE A 76 -2.01 0.43 -12.84
CA ILE A 76 -3.08 -0.43 -12.34
C ILE A 76 -4.37 0.40 -12.16
N ASN A 77 -4.26 1.59 -11.57
CA ASN A 77 -5.42 2.47 -11.40
C ASN A 77 -6.03 2.86 -12.75
N ASP A 78 -5.22 3.18 -13.76
CA ASP A 78 -5.73 3.54 -15.08
C ASP A 78 -6.31 2.34 -15.83
N LEU A 79 -5.73 1.15 -15.69
CA LEU A 79 -6.32 -0.09 -16.20
C LEU A 79 -7.69 -0.36 -15.56
N LEU A 80 -7.80 -0.19 -14.24
CA LEU A 80 -9.06 -0.35 -13.53
C LEU A 80 -10.10 0.71 -13.96
N LYS A 81 -9.70 1.97 -14.16
CA LYS A 81 -10.61 3.01 -14.66
C LYS A 81 -11.13 2.68 -16.06
N ASN A 82 -10.23 2.33 -16.99
CA ASN A 82 -10.55 2.19 -18.40
C ASN A 82 -11.22 0.84 -18.72
N THR A 83 -10.73 -0.25 -18.14
CA THR A 83 -11.24 -1.60 -18.44
C THR A 83 -12.41 -1.98 -17.55
N ALA A 84 -12.37 -1.63 -16.25
CA ALA A 84 -13.45 -1.95 -15.32
C ALA A 84 -14.45 -0.80 -15.11
N GLN A 85 -14.29 0.34 -15.81
CA GLN A 85 -15.24 1.47 -15.85
C GLN A 85 -15.68 1.96 -14.46
N ILE A 86 -14.80 1.83 -13.47
CA ILE A 86 -15.10 2.07 -12.05
C ILE A 86 -15.50 3.53 -11.82
N VAL A 87 -14.86 4.45 -12.53
CA VAL A 87 -15.09 5.90 -12.39
C VAL A 87 -16.31 6.37 -13.19
N HIS A 88 -16.66 5.68 -14.27
CA HIS A 88 -17.76 6.07 -15.16
C HIS A 88 -19.12 5.48 -14.75
N SER A 89 -19.12 4.57 -13.77
CA SER A 89 -20.32 3.93 -13.24
C SER A 89 -21.04 4.82 -12.23
N ARG A 90 -22.20 5.36 -12.59
CA ARG A 90 -23.08 6.10 -11.66
C ARG A 90 -23.86 5.13 -10.78
N HIS A 91 -23.30 4.80 -9.61
CA HIS A 91 -23.95 3.91 -8.65
C HIS A 91 -25.05 4.64 -7.88
N ARG A 92 -26.26 4.07 -7.87
CA ARG A 92 -27.41 4.59 -7.09
C ARG A 92 -27.37 4.19 -5.61
N SER A 93 -26.45 3.29 -5.22
CA SER A 93 -26.25 2.87 -3.83
C SER A 93 -24.78 2.53 -3.56
N VAL A 94 -24.35 2.66 -2.30
CA VAL A 94 -22.99 2.30 -1.85
C VAL A 94 -22.74 0.80 -2.00
N ALA A 95 -23.75 -0.04 -1.76
CA ALA A 95 -23.64 -1.48 -1.94
C ALA A 95 -23.32 -1.85 -3.40
N ASN A 96 -23.99 -1.21 -4.37
CA ASN A 96 -23.73 -1.44 -5.79
C ASN A 96 -22.34 -0.95 -6.20
N PHE A 97 -21.84 0.11 -5.57
CA PHE A 97 -20.47 0.56 -5.76
C PHE A 97 -19.45 -0.47 -5.24
N ILE A 98 -19.63 -0.99 -4.03
CA ILE A 98 -18.72 -1.99 -3.43
C ILE A 98 -18.67 -3.26 -4.28
N ILE A 99 -19.83 -3.77 -4.72
CA ILE A 99 -19.90 -4.97 -5.58
C ILE A 99 -19.17 -4.74 -6.90
N ASN A 100 -19.28 -3.53 -7.48
CA ASN A 100 -18.55 -3.18 -8.70
C ASN A 100 -17.03 -3.17 -8.49
N ILE A 101 -16.55 -2.62 -7.37
CA ILE A 101 -15.13 -2.65 -7.00
C ILE A 101 -14.63 -4.10 -6.85
N ILE A 102 -15.37 -4.95 -6.14
CA ILE A 102 -15.00 -6.36 -5.95
C ILE A 102 -14.97 -7.10 -7.29
N SER A 103 -15.95 -6.84 -8.17
CA SER A 103 -16.03 -7.44 -9.50
C SER A 103 -14.88 -6.99 -10.40
N ALA A 104 -14.52 -5.70 -10.36
CA ALA A 104 -13.38 -5.14 -11.08
C ALA A 104 -12.05 -5.76 -10.64
N LEU A 105 -11.85 -5.91 -9.33
CA LEU A 105 -10.68 -6.57 -8.77
C LEU A 105 -10.63 -8.06 -9.15
N GLY A 106 -11.78 -8.74 -9.13
CA GLY A 106 -11.89 -10.12 -9.61
C GLY A 106 -11.53 -10.26 -11.09
N ALA A 107 -12.03 -9.38 -11.95
CA ALA A 107 -11.69 -9.36 -13.37
C ALA A 107 -10.19 -9.08 -13.61
N TYR A 108 -9.60 -8.17 -12.83
CA TYR A 108 -8.16 -7.87 -12.91
C TYR A 108 -7.28 -9.11 -12.67
N CYS A 109 -7.71 -10.04 -11.81
CA CYS A 109 -6.99 -11.31 -11.60
C CYS A 109 -6.85 -12.14 -12.89
N PHE A 110 -7.79 -12.01 -13.83
CA PHE A 110 -7.83 -12.74 -15.10
C PHE A 110 -7.21 -11.98 -16.28
N PHE A 111 -6.70 -10.77 -16.08
CA PHE A 111 -6.10 -10.00 -17.18
C PHE A 111 -4.71 -10.54 -17.56
N ASP A 112 -4.48 -10.78 -18.85
CA ASP A 112 -3.18 -11.27 -19.34
C ASP A 112 -2.08 -10.20 -19.31
N ASN A 113 -2.46 -8.92 -19.37
CA ASN A 113 -1.58 -7.76 -19.44
C ASN A 113 -1.28 -7.12 -18.06
N LYS A 114 -1.12 -7.95 -17.01
CA LYS A 114 -0.78 -7.47 -15.67
C LYS A 114 0.56 -6.72 -15.67
N PRO A 115 0.62 -5.45 -15.23
CA PRO A 115 1.87 -4.70 -15.17
C PRO A 115 2.81 -5.34 -14.13
N LYS A 116 4.03 -5.67 -14.54
CA LYS A 116 5.02 -6.31 -13.67
C LYS A 116 5.91 -5.26 -13.00
N ALA A 117 6.03 -5.36 -11.67
CA ALA A 117 6.95 -4.54 -10.86
C ALA A 117 8.42 -4.70 -11.27
N LEU A 118 8.80 -5.92 -11.60
CA LEU A 118 10.16 -6.33 -11.90
C LEU A 118 10.20 -7.04 -13.25
N THR A 119 10.19 -6.28 -14.34
CA THR A 119 10.47 -6.85 -15.67
C THR A 119 11.98 -6.98 -15.82
N GLY A 120 12.49 -8.22 -15.88
CA GLY A 120 13.90 -8.52 -16.15
C GLY A 120 14.84 -8.59 -14.95
N TYR A 121 14.32 -8.56 -13.71
CA TYR A 121 15.11 -8.80 -12.50
C TYR A 121 14.61 -10.06 -11.79
N VAL A 122 15.50 -11.04 -11.64
CA VAL A 122 15.32 -12.17 -10.73
C VAL A 122 15.96 -11.76 -9.41
N ILE A 123 15.19 -11.73 -8.33
CA ILE A 123 15.78 -11.69 -6.99
C ILE A 123 16.32 -13.10 -6.78
N GLU A 124 17.61 -13.32 -6.99
CA GLU A 124 18.21 -14.57 -6.56
C GLU A 124 18.03 -14.67 -5.05
N ASP A 125 17.41 -15.76 -4.62
CA ASP A 125 17.20 -16.09 -3.21
C ASP A 125 18.56 -16.50 -2.62
N THR A 126 19.46 -15.53 -2.52
CA THR A 126 20.74 -15.70 -1.86
C THR A 126 20.42 -15.86 -0.39
N LYS A 127 20.70 -17.05 0.16
CA LYS A 127 20.70 -17.37 1.60
C LYS A 127 21.71 -16.52 2.41
N GLN A 128 22.15 -15.39 1.88
CA GLN A 128 22.97 -14.43 2.59
C GLN A 128 22.05 -13.62 3.50
N LEU A 129 22.29 -13.73 4.80
CA LEU A 129 21.72 -12.87 5.82
C LEU A 129 21.97 -11.41 5.43
N SER A 130 20.94 -10.71 4.95
CA SER A 130 20.98 -9.27 4.82
C SER A 130 20.89 -8.68 6.22
N LEU A 131 22.04 -8.33 6.81
CA LEU A 131 22.05 -7.29 7.83
C LEU A 131 21.59 -5.98 7.16
N PHE A 132 20.83 -5.19 7.91
CA PHE A 132 20.24 -3.86 7.63
C PHE A 132 18.75 -3.88 7.24
#